data_AF-A0A4Y8XWW6-F1
#
_entry.id   AF-A0A4Y8XWW6-F1
#
_cell.length_a   1.000
_cell.length_b   1.000
_cell.length_c   1.000
_cell.angle_alpha   90.00
_cell.angle_beta   90.00
_cell.angle_gamma   90.00
#
_symmetry.space_group_name_H-M   'P 1'
#
loop_
_entity.id
_entity.type
_entity.pdbx_description
1 polymer ?
#
loop_
_entity_poly.entity_id
_entity_poly.type
_entity_poly.pdbx_seq_one_letter_code
_entity_poly.pdbx_strand_id
1 'polypeptide(L)'
;MTTSTPPPSNLPSNEAHQLYLRQLATYLRESRQILAVWDAYADEHCDPVTFEPFDEATYGARQRQRDTDTLNAFGRVYFHADVLVDIAEHQLACLPASATSDYVWRLGELRTSTRKLYTLHRQWLDLRNSLPTDAVPSTRAYNEPLAENRAEAWHHLDQWGIHGQALIDINTQAQNQPHCPPGIAPVTAPLLPDAAPSTPPARR
;
A
#
# COMPACT_ATOMS: atom_id res chain seq x y z
N MET A 1 24.62 34.12 -6.45
CA MET A 1 24.85 32.87 -5.69
C MET A 1 23.53 32.13 -5.64
N THR A 2 23.34 31.16 -6.53
CA THR A 2 22.13 30.32 -6.59
C THR A 2 22.41 29.02 -5.84
N THR A 3 21.83 28.87 -4.66
CA THR A 3 21.85 27.61 -3.91
C THR A 3 20.89 26.63 -4.59
N SER A 4 21.44 25.72 -5.40
CA SER A 4 20.73 24.51 -5.83
C SER A 4 20.55 23.60 -4.63
N THR A 5 19.33 23.54 -4.10
CA THR A 5 18.91 22.51 -3.16
C THR A 5 18.94 21.16 -3.89
N PRO A 6 19.69 20.16 -3.41
CA PRO A 6 19.67 18.83 -4.02
C PRO A 6 18.29 18.17 -3.80
N PRO A 7 17.79 17.35 -4.74
CA PRO A 7 16.54 16.62 -4.55
C PRO A 7 16.67 15.63 -3.37
N PRO A 8 15.58 15.37 -2.62
CA PRO A 8 15.63 14.49 -1.46
C PRO A 8 16.05 13.08 -1.88
N SER A 9 17.16 12.61 -1.32
CA SER A 9 17.81 11.33 -1.64
C SER A 9 17.11 10.10 -1.02
N ASN A 10 15.79 10.13 -0.83
CA ASN A 10 15.04 9.10 -0.08
C ASN A 10 14.10 8.24 -0.95
N LEU A 11 14.38 8.08 -2.24
CA LEU A 11 13.66 7.10 -3.06
C LEU A 11 14.23 5.69 -2.80
N PRO A 12 13.38 4.65 -2.69
CA PRO A 12 13.84 3.28 -2.45
C PRO A 12 14.63 2.76 -3.66
N SER A 13 15.53 1.80 -3.43
CA SER A 13 16.22 1.11 -4.53
C SER A 13 15.22 0.46 -5.49
N ASN A 14 15.63 0.20 -6.74
CA ASN A 14 14.79 -0.52 -7.70
C ASN A 14 14.30 -1.85 -7.13
N GLU A 15 15.19 -2.61 -6.48
CA GLU A 15 14.85 -3.90 -5.88
C GLU A 15 13.74 -3.77 -4.83
N ALA A 16 13.82 -2.75 -3.98
CA ALA A 16 12.79 -2.46 -2.99
C ALA A 16 11.48 -2.02 -3.67
N HIS A 17 11.53 -1.16 -4.68
CA HIS A 17 10.34 -0.76 -5.44
C HIS A 17 9.66 -1.96 -6.13
N GLN A 18 10.44 -2.87 -6.75
CA GLN A 18 9.90 -4.09 -7.35
C GLN A 18 9.29 -5.02 -6.29
N LEU A 19 9.87 -5.09 -5.09
CA LEU A 19 9.28 -5.83 -3.98
C LEU A 19 7.93 -5.25 -3.58
N TYR A 20 7.83 -3.93 -3.46
CA TYR A 20 6.58 -3.23 -3.11
C TYR A 20 5.49 -3.47 -4.16
N LEU A 21 5.83 -3.39 -5.45
CA LEU A 21 4.88 -3.71 -6.53
C LEU A 21 4.41 -5.18 -6.50
N ARG A 22 5.28 -6.14 -6.15
CA ARG A 22 4.88 -7.54 -5.97
C ARG A 22 3.97 -7.74 -4.75
N GLN A 23 4.22 -7.02 -3.66
CA GLN A 23 3.37 -7.03 -2.48
C GLN A 23 2.00 -6.43 -2.77
N LEU A 24 1.96 -5.32 -3.52
CA LEU A 24 0.72 -4.74 -4.04
C LEU A 24 -0.04 -5.73 -4.93
N ALA A 25 0.60 -6.35 -5.91
CA ALA A 25 -0.05 -7.34 -6.78
C ALA A 25 -0.63 -8.52 -6.00
N THR A 26 0.04 -8.94 -4.92
CA THR A 26 -0.46 -9.97 -4.01
C THR A 26 -1.70 -9.50 -3.28
N TYR A 27 -1.66 -8.30 -2.70
CA TYR A 27 -2.81 -7.68 -2.05
C TYR A 27 -4.01 -7.54 -3.01
N LEU A 28 -3.82 -7.05 -4.23
CA LEU A 28 -4.91 -6.88 -5.21
C LEU A 28 -5.59 -8.21 -5.58
N ARG A 29 -4.84 -9.32 -5.59
CA ARG A 29 -5.41 -10.66 -5.77
C ARG A 29 -6.19 -11.10 -4.53
N GLU A 30 -5.62 -10.95 -3.34
CA GLU A 30 -6.24 -11.33 -2.07
C GLU A 30 -7.51 -10.52 -1.81
N SER A 31 -7.48 -9.20 -2.02
CA SER A 31 -8.63 -8.30 -1.87
C SER A 31 -9.79 -8.70 -2.76
N ARG A 32 -9.52 -9.03 -4.03
CA ARG A 32 -10.56 -9.53 -4.95
C ARG A 32 -11.16 -10.85 -4.49
N GLN A 33 -10.34 -11.77 -3.96
CA GLN A 33 -10.84 -13.03 -3.43
C GLN A 33 -11.72 -12.82 -2.19
N ILE A 34 -11.30 -11.92 -1.29
CA ILE A 34 -12.06 -11.58 -0.09
C ILE A 34 -13.41 -10.95 -0.46
N LEU A 35 -13.42 -10.00 -1.40
CA LEU A 35 -14.65 -9.39 -1.89
C LEU A 35 -15.56 -10.41 -2.58
N ALA A 36 -15.04 -11.26 -3.46
CA ALA A 36 -15.84 -12.29 -4.11
C ALA A 36 -16.50 -13.26 -3.12
N VAL A 37 -15.80 -13.64 -2.05
CA VAL A 37 -16.36 -14.47 -0.97
C VAL A 37 -17.42 -13.71 -0.19
N TRP A 38 -17.19 -12.43 0.07
CA TRP A 38 -18.16 -11.57 0.74
C TRP A 38 -19.44 -11.38 -0.09
N ASP A 39 -19.30 -11.09 -1.38
CA ASP A 39 -20.42 -10.84 -2.30
C ASP A 39 -21.29 -12.10 -2.42
N ALA A 40 -20.68 -13.27 -2.63
CA ALA A 40 -21.41 -14.54 -2.65
C ALA A 40 -22.15 -14.81 -1.33
N TYR A 41 -21.51 -14.51 -0.19
CA TYR A 41 -22.16 -14.66 1.10
C TYR A 41 -23.34 -13.69 1.26
N ALA A 42 -23.17 -12.42 0.88
CA ALA A 42 -24.21 -11.41 0.98
C ALA A 42 -25.41 -11.73 0.07
N ASP A 43 -25.17 -12.18 -1.16
CA ASP A 43 -26.21 -12.59 -2.10
C ASP A 43 -27.07 -13.74 -1.56
N GLU A 44 -26.46 -14.69 -0.85
CA GLU A 44 -27.16 -15.84 -0.25
C GLU A 44 -27.89 -15.51 1.06
N HIS A 45 -27.44 -14.48 1.79
CA HIS A 45 -27.88 -14.21 3.17
C HIS A 45 -28.66 -12.90 3.35
N CYS A 46 -28.95 -12.19 2.26
CA CYS A 46 -29.78 -11.00 2.25
C CYS A 46 -31.04 -11.18 1.39
N ASP A 47 -32.08 -10.44 1.73
CA ASP A 47 -33.27 -10.34 0.90
C ASP A 47 -32.91 -9.69 -0.46
N PRO A 48 -33.30 -10.28 -1.60
CA PRO A 48 -32.89 -9.78 -2.91
C PRO A 48 -33.57 -8.46 -3.33
N VAL A 49 -34.60 -8.02 -2.60
CA VAL A 49 -35.34 -6.77 -2.88
C VAL A 49 -34.95 -5.67 -1.91
N THR A 50 -34.89 -5.97 -0.61
CA THR A 50 -34.55 -4.98 0.41
C THR A 50 -33.06 -4.91 0.73
N PHE A 51 -32.29 -5.93 0.34
CA PHE A 51 -30.88 -6.12 0.71
C PHE A 51 -30.65 -6.24 2.23
N GLU A 52 -31.71 -6.47 3.01
CA GLU A 52 -31.61 -6.66 4.45
C GLU A 52 -31.13 -8.08 4.77
N PRO A 53 -30.21 -8.25 5.74
CA PRO A 53 -29.74 -9.58 6.13
C PRO A 53 -30.83 -10.38 6.82
N PHE A 54 -30.97 -11.67 6.49
CA PHE A 54 -31.91 -12.56 7.17
C PHE A 54 -31.52 -12.83 8.64
N ASP A 55 -30.23 -12.75 8.94
CA ASP A 55 -29.66 -12.82 10.29
C ASP A 55 -28.60 -11.73 10.45
N GLU A 56 -28.99 -10.64 11.11
CA GLU A 56 -28.14 -9.47 11.33
C GLU A 56 -26.88 -9.80 12.15
N ALA A 57 -26.98 -10.70 13.12
CA ALA A 57 -25.87 -11.04 14.01
C ALA A 57 -24.78 -11.83 13.25
N THR A 58 -25.19 -12.84 12.48
CA THR A 58 -24.27 -13.65 11.67
C THR A 58 -23.69 -12.83 10.52
N TYR A 59 -24.52 -12.02 9.86
CA TYR A 59 -24.07 -11.13 8.79
C TYR A 59 -23.03 -10.12 9.29
N GLY A 60 -23.29 -9.46 10.43
CA GLY A 60 -22.35 -8.53 11.05
C GLY A 60 -21.05 -9.20 11.50
N ALA A 61 -21.10 -10.46 11.96
CA ALA A 61 -19.89 -11.22 12.26
C ALA A 61 -19.04 -11.49 11.01
N ARG A 62 -19.69 -11.82 9.88
CA ARG A 62 -19.00 -12.02 8.60
C ARG A 62 -18.44 -10.72 8.02
N GLN A 63 -19.15 -9.61 8.17
CA GLN A 63 -18.67 -8.29 7.77
C GLN A 63 -17.37 -7.93 8.52
N ARG A 64 -17.35 -8.10 9.85
CA ARG A 64 -16.15 -7.87 10.67
C ARG A 64 -14.98 -8.77 10.25
N GLN A 65 -15.27 -10.00 9.85
CA GLN A 65 -14.25 -10.93 9.35
C GLN A 65 -13.64 -10.41 8.05
N ARG A 66 -14.47 -10.02 7.07
CA ARG A 66 -14.03 -9.40 5.82
C ARG A 66 -13.14 -8.19 6.07
N ASP A 67 -13.58 -7.26 6.92
CA ASP A 67 -12.82 -6.03 7.19
C ASP A 67 -11.44 -6.34 7.78
N THR A 68 -11.40 -7.33 8.69
CA THR A 68 -10.15 -7.82 9.29
C THR A 68 -9.24 -8.48 8.26
N ASP A 69 -9.79 -9.34 7.39
CA ASP A 69 -9.04 -10.05 6.37
C ASP A 69 -8.45 -9.09 5.33
N THR A 70 -9.23 -8.10 4.88
CA THR A 70 -8.75 -7.07 3.95
C THR A 70 -7.61 -6.26 4.55
N LEU A 71 -7.73 -5.86 5.83
CA LEU A 71 -6.66 -5.12 6.51
C LEU A 71 -5.40 -5.97 6.67
N ASN A 72 -5.55 -7.26 7.02
CA ASN A 72 -4.43 -8.19 7.14
C ASN A 72 -3.71 -8.40 5.79
N ALA A 73 -4.46 -8.55 4.70
CA ALA A 73 -3.91 -8.64 3.35
C ALA A 73 -3.12 -7.38 2.97
N PHE A 74 -3.66 -6.20 3.31
CA PHE A 74 -3.01 -4.92 3.04
C PHE A 74 -1.79 -4.64 3.94
N GLY A 75 -1.65 -5.33 5.07
CA GLY A 75 -0.53 -5.13 6.00
C GLY A 75 0.85 -5.25 5.36
N ARG A 76 0.97 -6.01 4.26
CA ARG A 76 2.21 -6.10 3.47
C ARG A 76 2.54 -4.81 2.73
N VAL A 77 1.54 -4.04 2.30
CA VAL A 77 1.65 -2.79 1.53
C VAL A 77 1.71 -1.56 2.44
N TYR A 78 1.04 -1.64 3.60
CA TYR A 78 0.77 -0.52 4.50
C TYR A 78 1.96 0.42 4.74
N PHE A 79 3.14 -0.12 5.03
CA PHE A 79 4.33 0.65 5.42
C PHE A 79 5.05 1.36 4.25
N HIS A 80 4.64 1.11 3.01
CA HIS A 80 5.24 1.72 1.81
C HIS A 80 4.17 2.13 0.80
N ALA A 81 2.93 2.27 1.24
CA ALA A 81 1.80 2.62 0.39
C ALA A 81 1.94 4.05 -0.15
N ASP A 82 2.40 4.97 0.68
CA ASP A 82 2.77 6.34 0.30
C ASP A 82 3.93 6.38 -0.69
N VAL A 83 4.99 5.61 -0.44
CA VAL A 83 6.16 5.50 -1.33
C VAL A 83 5.75 5.00 -2.72
N LEU A 84 4.87 4.00 -2.79
CA LEU A 84 4.34 3.50 -4.07
C LEU A 84 3.58 4.58 -4.85
N VAL A 85 2.74 5.36 -4.17
CA VAL A 85 2.01 6.48 -4.79
C VAL A 85 2.98 7.57 -5.25
N ASP A 86 3.95 7.93 -4.42
CA ASP A 86 4.95 8.95 -4.74
C ASP A 86 5.76 8.56 -5.99
N ILE A 87 6.24 7.31 -6.07
CA ILE A 87 6.99 6.84 -7.25
C ILE A 87 6.11 6.88 -8.50
N ALA A 88 4.85 6.44 -8.40
CA ALA A 88 3.93 6.47 -9.53
C ALA A 88 3.65 7.90 -10.02
N GLU A 89 3.54 8.89 -9.12
CA GLU A 89 3.41 10.30 -9.53
C GLU A 89 4.64 10.80 -10.31
N HIS A 90 5.85 10.43 -9.87
CA HIS A 90 7.07 10.78 -10.59
C HIS A 90 7.15 10.10 -11.97
N GLN A 91 6.77 8.82 -12.04
CA GLN A 91 6.72 8.08 -13.29
C GLN A 91 5.68 8.65 -14.25
N LEU A 92 4.50 9.01 -13.74
CA LEU A 92 3.41 9.61 -14.52
C LEU A 92 3.84 10.94 -15.16
N ALA A 93 4.67 11.74 -14.48
CA ALA A 93 5.20 12.98 -15.01
C ALA A 93 6.12 12.79 -16.24
N CYS A 94 6.65 11.58 -16.45
CA CYS A 94 7.46 11.23 -17.61
C CYS A 94 6.64 10.62 -18.77
N LEU A 95 5.34 10.40 -18.58
CA LEU A 95 4.46 9.84 -19.61
C LEU A 95 3.83 10.93 -20.50
N PRO A 96 3.48 10.62 -21.77
CA PRO A 96 2.77 11.56 -22.63
C PRO A 96 1.41 11.95 -22.07
N ALA A 97 1.06 13.25 -22.11
CA ALA A 97 -0.17 13.78 -21.52
C ALA A 97 -1.48 13.14 -22.01
N SER A 98 -1.48 12.55 -23.22
CA SER A 98 -2.64 11.81 -23.75
C SER A 98 -2.98 10.54 -22.94
N ALA A 99 -2.06 10.05 -22.10
CA ALA A 99 -2.22 8.84 -21.31
C ALA A 99 -2.45 9.09 -19.81
N THR A 100 -2.50 10.35 -19.34
CA THR A 100 -2.34 10.64 -17.89
C THR A 100 -3.59 11.05 -17.13
N SER A 101 -4.66 11.51 -17.79
CA SER A 101 -5.82 12.12 -17.12
C SER A 101 -6.50 11.18 -16.09
N ASP A 102 -6.78 9.92 -16.48
CA ASP A 102 -7.38 8.92 -15.58
C ASP A 102 -6.43 8.56 -14.43
N TYR A 103 -5.13 8.42 -14.71
CA TYR A 103 -4.14 8.10 -13.68
C TYR A 103 -4.00 9.19 -12.61
N VAL A 104 -4.09 10.47 -12.98
CA VAL A 104 -4.02 11.57 -12.00
C VAL A 104 -5.12 11.43 -10.95
N TRP A 105 -6.36 11.17 -11.38
CA TRP A 105 -7.48 10.99 -10.45
C TRP A 105 -7.27 9.76 -9.55
N ARG A 106 -6.91 8.62 -10.13
CA ARG A 106 -6.67 7.38 -9.36
C ARG A 106 -5.57 7.51 -8.33
N LEU A 107 -4.47 8.19 -8.65
CA LEU A 107 -3.39 8.47 -7.70
C LEU A 107 -3.88 9.39 -6.56
N GLY A 108 -4.77 10.34 -6.86
CA GLY A 108 -5.43 11.18 -5.87
C GLY A 108 -6.28 10.39 -4.86
N GLU A 109 -7.05 9.41 -5.34
CA GLU A 109 -7.85 8.52 -4.49
C GLU A 109 -6.97 7.64 -3.59
N LEU A 110 -5.90 7.05 -4.16
CA LEU A 110 -4.93 6.25 -3.41
C LEU A 110 -4.22 7.06 -2.33
N ARG A 111 -3.81 8.30 -2.64
CA ARG A 111 -3.17 9.20 -1.66
C ARG A 111 -4.12 9.56 -0.53
N THR A 112 -5.36 9.89 -0.85
CA THR A 112 -6.40 10.22 0.14
C THR A 112 -6.67 9.04 1.05
N SER A 113 -6.86 7.85 0.46
CA SER A 113 -7.12 6.62 1.20
C SER A 113 -5.96 6.21 2.10
N THR A 114 -4.71 6.37 1.63
CA THR A 114 -3.50 6.13 2.44
C THR A 114 -3.45 7.02 3.68
N ARG A 115 -3.69 8.33 3.50
CA ARG A 115 -3.71 9.28 4.63
C ARG A 115 -4.79 8.96 5.63
N LYS A 116 -5.96 8.52 5.15
CA LYS A 116 -7.08 8.09 6.00
C LYS A 116 -6.74 6.82 6.77
N LEU A 117 -6.16 5.80 6.14
CA LEU A 117 -5.68 4.58 6.81
C LEU A 117 -4.66 4.88 7.91
N TYR A 118 -3.72 5.80 7.67
CA TYR A 118 -2.75 6.23 8.70
C TYR A 118 -3.43 6.96 9.85
N THR A 119 -4.43 7.78 9.55
CA THR A 119 -5.20 8.50 10.57
C THR A 119 -6.02 7.53 11.42
N LEU A 120 -6.74 6.60 10.81
CA LEU A 120 -7.53 5.58 11.48
C LEU A 120 -6.67 4.67 12.36
N HIS A 121 -5.46 4.33 11.90
CA HIS A 121 -4.52 3.56 12.71
C HIS A 121 -4.08 4.33 13.95
N ARG A 122 -3.72 5.60 13.83
CA ARG A 122 -3.37 6.44 14.99
C ARG A 122 -4.54 6.58 15.95
N GLN A 123 -5.73 6.88 15.44
CA GLN A 123 -6.95 6.97 16.25
C GLN A 123 -7.24 5.67 17.00
N TRP A 124 -7.04 4.51 16.35
CA TRP A 124 -7.16 3.22 17.02
C TRP A 124 -6.14 3.06 18.14
N LEU A 125 -4.87 3.43 17.93
CA LEU A 125 -3.85 3.34 18.98
C LEU A 125 -4.20 4.25 20.17
N ASP A 126 -4.64 5.47 19.91
CA ASP A 126 -5.04 6.43 20.95
C ASP A 126 -6.25 5.93 21.73
N LEU A 127 -7.29 5.45 21.02
CA LEU A 127 -8.47 4.86 21.63
C LEU A 127 -8.13 3.62 22.46
N ARG A 128 -7.33 2.70 21.91
CA ARG A 128 -6.91 1.49 22.61
C ARG A 128 -6.18 1.82 23.92
N ASN A 129 -5.38 2.89 23.94
CA ASN A 129 -4.67 3.32 25.14
C ASN A 129 -5.57 3.98 26.20
N SER A 130 -6.77 4.44 25.81
CA SER A 130 -7.75 5.03 26.73
C SER A 130 -8.83 4.04 27.19
N LEU A 131 -8.82 2.81 26.67
CA LEU A 131 -9.76 1.78 27.09
C LEU A 131 -9.58 1.39 28.56
N PRO A 132 -10.66 0.97 29.24
CA PRO A 132 -10.57 0.38 30.59
C PRO A 132 -9.58 -0.79 30.65
N THR A 133 -8.97 -1.03 31.81
CA THR A 133 -7.94 -2.09 31.97
C THR A 133 -8.49 -3.50 31.72
N ASP A 134 -9.78 -3.73 31.95
CA ASP A 134 -10.47 -4.99 31.68
C ASP A 134 -10.98 -5.12 30.23
N ALA A 135 -10.88 -4.07 29.42
CA ALA A 135 -11.19 -4.10 27.99
C ALA A 135 -10.05 -4.77 27.20
N VAL A 136 -10.01 -6.10 27.27
CA VAL A 136 -9.04 -6.95 26.58
C VAL A 136 -9.65 -7.58 25.31
N PRO A 137 -8.85 -8.11 24.37
CA PRO A 137 -9.38 -8.90 23.26
C PRO A 137 -10.39 -9.95 23.73
N SER A 138 -11.46 -10.14 22.95
CA SER A 138 -12.65 -10.95 23.29
C SER A 138 -13.69 -10.27 24.17
N THR A 139 -13.41 -9.10 24.75
CA THR A 139 -14.44 -8.31 25.44
C THR A 139 -15.19 -7.41 24.47
N ARG A 140 -16.45 -7.12 24.78
CA ARG A 140 -17.27 -6.16 24.01
C ARG A 140 -16.63 -4.78 23.96
N ALA A 141 -16.15 -4.28 25.11
CA ALA A 141 -15.52 -2.98 25.26
C ALA A 141 -14.26 -2.80 24.39
N TYR A 142 -13.57 -3.89 24.04
CA TYR A 142 -12.45 -3.85 23.09
C TYR A 142 -12.89 -4.11 21.64
N ASN A 143 -13.77 -5.08 21.42
CA ASN A 143 -14.12 -5.57 20.09
C ASN A 143 -15.04 -4.62 19.31
N GLU A 144 -15.96 -3.91 19.97
CA GLU A 144 -16.84 -2.94 19.30
C GLU A 144 -16.09 -1.77 18.68
N PRO A 145 -15.27 -1.00 19.44
CA PRO A 145 -14.51 0.10 18.84
C PRO A 145 -13.52 -0.36 17.77
N LEU A 146 -12.96 -1.57 17.93
CA LEU A 146 -12.11 -2.18 16.92
C LEU A 146 -12.89 -2.50 15.63
N ALA A 147 -14.11 -3.03 15.75
CA ALA A 147 -14.96 -3.32 14.61
C ALA A 147 -15.35 -2.04 13.85
N GLU A 148 -15.72 -0.97 14.55
CA GLU A 148 -16.00 0.32 13.94
C GLU A 148 -14.79 0.90 13.19
N ASN A 149 -13.61 0.87 13.82
CA ASN A 149 -12.37 1.31 13.17
C ASN A 149 -12.05 0.50 11.91
N ARG A 150 -12.26 -0.82 11.94
CA ARG A 150 -12.03 -1.71 10.80
C ARG A 150 -13.04 -1.49 9.68
N ALA A 151 -14.31 -1.26 10.00
CA ALA A 151 -15.34 -0.97 9.00
C ALA A 151 -15.02 0.33 8.25
N GLU A 152 -14.61 1.38 8.97
CA GLU A 152 -14.17 2.64 8.36
C GLU A 152 -12.88 2.46 7.54
N ALA A 153 -11.91 1.68 8.05
CA ALA A 153 -10.70 1.37 7.30
C ALA A 153 -10.98 0.57 6.02
N TRP A 154 -11.94 -0.35 6.05
CA TRP A 154 -12.30 -1.19 4.92
C TRP A 154 -12.68 -0.37 3.69
N HIS A 155 -13.41 0.75 3.85
CA HIS A 155 -13.75 1.62 2.72
C HIS A 155 -12.49 2.14 1.98
N HIS A 156 -11.46 2.54 2.73
CA HIS A 156 -10.20 3.03 2.15
C HIS A 156 -9.31 1.90 1.62
N LEU A 157 -9.41 0.70 2.18
CA LEU A 157 -8.78 -0.49 1.61
C LEU A 157 -9.45 -0.86 0.29
N ASP A 158 -10.77 -0.76 0.19
CA ASP A 158 -11.49 -1.02 -1.06
C ASP A 158 -11.05 -0.06 -2.19
N GLN A 159 -10.81 1.22 -1.88
CA GLN A 159 -10.21 2.17 -2.84
C GLN A 159 -8.83 1.70 -3.33
N TRP A 160 -8.02 1.11 -2.46
CA TRP A 160 -6.75 0.49 -2.86
C TRP A 160 -6.96 -0.74 -3.76
N GLY A 161 -8.00 -1.54 -3.50
CA GLY A 161 -8.41 -2.65 -4.37
C GLY A 161 -8.85 -2.19 -5.78
N ILE A 162 -9.60 -1.09 -5.86
CA ILE A 162 -10.12 -0.53 -7.12
C ILE A 162 -9.02 0.16 -7.93
N HIS A 163 -8.19 0.98 -7.28
CA HIS A 163 -7.25 1.88 -7.97
C HIS A 163 -5.81 1.40 -8.00
N GLY A 164 -5.41 0.46 -7.14
CA GLY A 164 -4.01 0.07 -6.96
C GLY A 164 -3.33 -0.50 -8.22
N GLN A 165 -4.10 -1.08 -9.14
CA GLN A 165 -3.56 -1.57 -10.43
C GLN A 165 -2.89 -0.44 -11.24
N ALA A 166 -3.36 0.80 -11.09
CA ALA A 166 -2.78 1.96 -11.77
C ALA A 166 -1.28 2.13 -11.47
N LEU A 167 -0.83 1.79 -10.25
CA LEU A 167 0.58 1.91 -9.87
C LEU A 167 1.47 0.95 -10.67
N ILE A 168 0.99 -0.28 -10.91
CA ILE A 168 1.68 -1.29 -11.70
C ILE A 168 1.69 -0.88 -13.18
N ASP A 169 0.56 -0.36 -13.68
CA ASP A 169 0.40 0.05 -15.07
C ASP A 169 1.30 1.25 -15.40
N ILE A 170 1.32 2.27 -14.53
CA ILE A 170 2.20 3.45 -14.65
C ILE A 170 3.65 3.02 -14.65
N ASN A 171 4.07 2.15 -13.71
CA ASN A 171 5.44 1.64 -13.71
C ASN A 171 5.77 0.91 -15.01
N THR A 172 4.86 0.06 -15.51
CA THR A 172 5.07 -0.68 -16.76
C THR A 172 5.23 0.26 -17.96
N GLN A 173 4.38 1.29 -18.05
CA GLN A 173 4.47 2.29 -19.12
C GLN A 173 5.76 3.11 -19.02
N ALA A 174 6.16 3.49 -17.80
CA ALA A 174 7.36 4.25 -17.53
C ALA A 174 8.63 3.50 -17.95
N GLN A 175 8.72 2.19 -17.69
CA GLN A 175 9.86 1.36 -18.13
C GLN A 175 9.99 1.27 -19.66
N ASN A 176 8.91 1.50 -20.40
CA ASN A 176 8.93 1.53 -21.87
C ASN A 176 9.30 2.91 -22.44
N GLN A 177 9.46 3.94 -21.60
CA GLN A 177 9.86 5.27 -22.06
C GLN A 177 11.39 5.43 -22.04
N PRO A 178 12.03 5.82 -23.15
CA PRO A 178 13.49 5.93 -23.24
C PRO A 178 14.09 7.02 -22.34
N HIS A 179 13.27 7.93 -21.82
CA HIS A 179 13.71 9.06 -20.98
C HIS A 179 13.14 9.02 -19.56
N CYS A 180 12.34 8.02 -19.21
CA CYS A 180 11.92 7.85 -17.83
C CYS A 180 13.02 7.07 -17.12
N PRO A 181 13.60 7.59 -16.02
CA PRO A 181 14.56 6.80 -15.26
C PRO A 181 13.88 5.50 -14.81
N PRO A 182 14.46 4.32 -15.08
CA PRO A 182 14.02 3.11 -14.39
C PRO A 182 14.23 3.40 -12.91
N GLY A 183 13.20 3.26 -12.08
CA GLY A 183 13.26 3.60 -10.65
C GLY A 183 14.61 3.18 -10.07
N ILE A 184 15.49 4.17 -9.88
CA ILE A 184 16.90 4.11 -9.47
C ILE A 184 17.73 2.95 -10.06
N ALA A 185 18.55 3.25 -11.07
CA ALA A 185 19.61 2.35 -11.51
C ALA A 185 20.53 1.94 -10.33
N PRO A 186 21.03 0.69 -10.28
CA PRO A 186 22.05 0.33 -9.29
C PRO A 186 23.25 1.25 -9.49
N VAL A 187 23.75 1.83 -8.40
CA VAL A 187 25.07 2.45 -8.40
C VAL A 187 26.07 1.33 -8.64
N THR A 188 26.42 1.10 -9.91
CA THR A 188 27.60 0.31 -10.24
C THR A 188 28.79 1.16 -9.79
N ALA A 189 29.28 0.88 -8.58
CA ALA A 189 30.53 1.45 -8.10
C ALA A 189 31.62 1.16 -9.15
N PRO A 190 32.44 2.15 -9.55
CA PRO A 190 33.58 1.88 -10.40
C PRO A 190 34.50 0.87 -9.71
N LEU A 191 34.78 -0.25 -10.38
CA LEU A 191 35.85 -1.16 -10.00
C LEU A 191 37.15 -0.35 -9.96
N LEU A 192 37.68 -0.15 -8.75
CA LEU A 192 39.02 0.38 -8.54
C LEU A 192 40.02 -0.53 -9.27
N PRO A 193 40.92 0.00 -10.11
CA PRO A 193 41.99 -0.77 -10.72
C PRO A 193 42.89 -1.38 -9.65
N ASP A 194 43.22 -2.65 -9.88
CA ASP A 194 44.09 -3.51 -9.08
C ASP A 194 45.37 -2.80 -8.65
N ALA A 195 45.57 -2.64 -7.35
CA ALA A 195 46.83 -2.14 -6.81
C ALA A 195 47.82 -3.29 -6.71
N ALA A 196 48.77 -3.32 -7.65
CA ALA A 196 49.85 -4.29 -7.69
C ALA A 196 50.71 -4.28 -6.39
N PRO A 197 51.21 -5.45 -5.94
CA PRO A 197 51.98 -5.57 -4.71
C PRO A 197 53.40 -5.02 -4.88
N SER A 198 53.76 -4.03 -4.07
CA SER A 198 55.14 -3.55 -3.95
C SER A 198 55.84 -4.28 -2.80
N THR A 199 56.87 -5.07 -3.14
CA THR A 199 57.77 -5.80 -2.23
C THR A 199 58.67 -4.84 -1.44
N PRO A 200 58.94 -5.05 -0.14
CA PRO A 200 60.04 -4.36 0.55
C PRO A 200 61.35 -5.17 0.49
N PRO A 201 62.53 -4.50 0.44
CA PRO A 201 63.81 -5.18 0.33
C PRO A 201 64.33 -5.67 1.69
N ALA A 202 65.10 -6.75 1.62
CA ALA A 202 65.85 -7.35 2.71
C ALA A 202 66.88 -6.39 3.32
N ARG A 203 67.08 -6.48 4.64
CA ARG A 203 68.25 -5.91 5.34
C ARG A 203 68.97 -7.01 6.12
N ARG A 204 70.29 -7.04 5.90
CA ARG A 204 71.29 -7.82 6.63
C ARG A 204 71.38 -7.40 8.10
#